data_AF-A0A2N5JMQ9-F1
#
_entry.id   AF-A0A2N5JMQ9-F1
#
_cell.length_a   1.000
_cell.length_b   1.000
_cell.length_c   1.000
_cell.angle_alpha   90.00
_cell.angle_beta   90.00
_cell.angle_gamma   90.00
#
_symmetry.space_group_name_H-M   'P 1'
#
loop_
_entity.id
_entity.type
_entity.pdbx_description
1 polymer ?
#
loop_
_entity_poly.entity_id
_entity_poly.type
_entity_poly.pdbx_seq_one_letter_code
_entity_poly.pdbx_strand_id
1 'polypeptide(L)' 'LTIVSPLFRNLGIIQQHRSVYEALQEEMGTTIHALALKCFTPEEWQGR' A
#
# COMPACT_ATOMS: atom_id res chain seq x y z
N LEU A 1 -4.95 -7.12 0.96
CA LEU A 1 -5.60 -5.89 0.46
C LEU A 1 -4.82 -5.39 -0.73
N THR A 2 -5.48 -5.07 -1.84
CA THR A 2 -4.81 -4.54 -3.03
C THR A 2 -5.08 -3.06 -3.14
N ILE A 3 -4.04 -2.25 -3.27
CA ILE A 3 -4.13 -0.80 -3.39
C ILE A 3 -3.49 -0.42 -4.71
N VAL A 4 -4.23 0.27 -5.56
CA VAL A 4 -3.75 0.76 -6.85
C VAL A 4 -3.64 2.27 -6.76
N SER A 5 -2.42 2.81 -6.89
CA SER A 5 -2.19 4.25 -6.82
C SER A 5 -0.99 4.67 -7.65
N PRO A 6 -1.07 5.78 -8.41
CA PRO A 6 0.09 6.32 -9.12
C PRO A 6 1.21 6.78 -8.18
N LEU A 7 0.90 7.02 -6.89
CA LEU A 7 1.88 7.40 -5.87
C LEU A 7 2.94 6.33 -5.63
N PHE A 8 2.66 5.06 -5.97
CA PHE A 8 3.61 3.96 -5.82
C PHE A 8 4.67 3.92 -6.94
N ARG A 9 4.52 4.75 -7.97
CA ARG A 9 5.49 4.84 -9.07
C ARG A 9 6.83 5.32 -8.52
N ASN A 10 7.91 4.60 -8.83
CA ASN A 10 9.27 4.82 -8.32
C ASN A 10 9.46 4.60 -6.80
N LEU A 11 8.46 4.09 -6.07
CA LEU A 11 8.64 3.72 -4.66
C LEU A 11 9.01 2.24 -4.54
N GLY A 12 9.98 1.93 -3.69
CA GLY A 12 10.28 0.54 -3.32
C GLY A 12 9.18 -0.06 -2.45
N ILE A 13 9.06 -1.40 -2.43
CA ILE A 13 8.02 -2.15 -1.68
C ILE A 13 7.87 -1.65 -0.23
N ILE A 14 9.00 -1.47 0.48
CA ILE A 14 8.99 -0.98 1.87
C ILE A 14 8.42 0.44 1.97
N GLN A 15 8.74 1.33 1.02
CA GLN A 15 8.24 2.72 1.02
C GLN A 15 6.75 2.79 0.67
N GLN A 16 6.29 1.94 -0.24
CA GLN A 16 4.86 1.81 -0.55
C GLN A 16 4.08 1.37 0.69
N HIS A 17 4.58 0.33 1.37
CA HIS A 17 3.98 -0.15 2.62
C HIS A 17 4.01 0.92 3.70
N ARG A 18 5.14 1.63 3.86
CA ARG A 18 5.25 2.71 4.85
C ARG A 18 4.28 3.85 4.57
N SER A 19 4.12 4.26 3.30
CA SER A 19 3.16 5.31 2.92
C SER A 19 1.72 4.91 3.23
N VAL A 20 1.37 3.64 2.97
CA VAL A 20 0.05 3.11 3.30
C VAL A 20 -0.15 2.99 4.80
N TYR A 21 0.87 2.53 5.54
CA TYR A 21 0.82 2.45 6.99
C TYR A 21 0.78 3.82 7.66
N GLU A 22 1.48 4.83 7.13
CA GLU A 22 1.38 6.22 7.59
C GLU A 22 -0.04 6.76 7.38
N ALA A 23 -0.66 6.49 6.22
CA ALA A 23 -2.04 6.89 5.96
C ALA A 23 -3.06 6.15 6.83
N LEU A 24 -2.76 4.90 7.20
CA LEU A 24 -3.59 4.07 8.07
C LEU A 24 -3.15 4.13 9.54
N GLN A 25 -2.19 5.00 9.91
CA GLN A 25 -1.55 4.99 11.23
C GLN A 25 -2.56 5.32 12.33
N GLU A 26 -3.56 6.13 12.02
CA GLU A 26 -4.66 6.49 12.92
C GLU A 26 -5.57 5.29 13.24
N GLU A 27 -5.65 4.32 12.32
CA GLU A 27 -6.43 3.08 12.43
C GLU A 27 -5.55 1.86 12.81
N MET A 28 -4.21 2.01 12.77
CA MET A 28 -3.24 0.98 13.13
C MET A 28 -2.96 0.99 14.63
N GLY A 29 -3.37 -0.08 15.31
CA GLY A 29 -3.10 -0.28 16.74
C GLY A 29 -4.30 -0.77 17.54
N THR A 30 -5.52 -0.60 17.01
CA THR A 30 -6.77 -1.01 17.68
C THR A 30 -7.34 -2.31 17.14
N THR A 31 -7.34 -2.54 15.82
CA THR A 31 -8.07 -3.70 15.23
C THR A 31 -7.22 -4.54 14.28
N ILE A 32 -6.19 -3.97 13.66
CA ILE A 32 -5.45 -4.63 12.57
C ILE A 32 -4.10 -5.16 13.07
N HIS A 33 -3.97 -6.48 13.16
CA HIS A 33 -2.75 -7.14 13.65
C HIS A 33 -1.73 -7.44 12.54
N ALA A 34 -2.19 -7.75 11.33
CA ALA A 34 -1.36 -7.88 10.14
C ALA A 34 -2.23 -7.79 8.88
N LEU A 35 -2.00 -6.78 8.05
CA LEU A 35 -2.62 -6.66 6.73
C LEU A 35 -1.56 -6.95 5.67
N ALA A 36 -1.77 -8.00 4.88
CA ALA A 36 -0.98 -8.22 3.68
C ALA A 36 -1.38 -7.17 2.63
N LEU A 37 -0.63 -6.09 2.55
CA LEU A 37 -0.79 -5.03 1.55
C LEU A 37 -0.10 -5.44 0.25
N LYS A 38 -0.81 -5.32 -0.86
CA LYS A 38 -0.25 -5.42 -2.21
C LYS A 38 -0.46 -4.06 -2.87
N CYS A 39 0.61 -3.34 -3.08
CA CYS A 39 0.59 -2.03 -3.70
C CYS A 39 0.97 -2.17 -5.17
N PHE A 40 0.18 -1.59 -6.07
CA PHE A 40 0.45 -1.60 -7.52
C PHE A 40 0.27 -0.21 -8.09
N THR A 41 1.07 0.12 -9.10
CA THR A 41 0.77 1.25 -9.98
C THR A 41 -0.43 0.93 -10.88
N PRO A 42 -1.14 1.95 -11.39
CA PRO A 42 -2.22 1.74 -12.37
C PRO A 42 -1.76 0.95 -13.60
N GLU A 43 -0.49 1.12 -14.01
CA GLU A 43 0.11 0.41 -15.15
C GLU A 43 0.34 -1.07 -14.84
N GLU A 44 0.89 -1.39 -13.67
CA GLU A 44 1.08 -2.78 -13.22
C GLU A 44 -0.25 -3.50 -13.02
N TRP A 45 -1.29 -2.78 -12.60
CA TRP A 45 -2.62 -3.34 -12.43
C TRP A 45 -3.34 -3.58 -13.77
N GLN A 46 -3.17 -2.69 -14.76
CA GLN A 46 -3.77 -2.85 -16.09
C GLN A 46 -3.24 -4.05 -16.87
N GLY A 47 -1.99 -4.46 -16.64
CA GLY A 47 -1.38 -5.61 -17.30
C GLY A 47 -1.70 -6.96 -16.66
N ARG A 48 -2.60 -7.00 -15.68
CA ARG A 48 -2.89 -8.16 -14.84
C ARG A 48 -4.32 -8.64 -15.01
#